data_AF-A0A553Z5N4-F1
#
_entry.id   AF-A0A553Z5N4-F1
#
_cell.length_a   1.000
_cell.length_b   1.000
_cell.length_c   1.000
_cell.angle_alpha   90.00
_cell.angle_beta   90.00
_cell.angle_gamma   90.00
#
_symmetry.space_group_name_H-M   'P 1'
#
loop_
_entity.id
_entity.type
_entity.pdbx_description
1 polymer ?
#
loop_
_entity_poly.entity_id
_entity_poly.type
_entity_poly.pdbx_seq_one_letter_code
_entity_poly.pdbx_strand_id
1 'polypeptide(L)'
;MPRLHRNRPRRTPASLPVTRHTRQLLHTCWNLGQRPEFAHLNLWKWAHMLGHRGHFSTKSRRYSTTLGTLRTARRTHATEQARTRNGHPTYDPTETLVLSDWRYLATGYSPGEEFLAEAVRRDRSDALRLKCEGESSQWP
;
A
#
# COMPACT_ATOMS: atom_id res chain seq x y z
N MET A 1 36.01 -23.44 29.08
CA MET A 1 35.25 -22.27 29.57
C MET A 1 34.27 -21.80 28.48
N PRO A 2 32.96 -22.12 28.55
CA PRO A 2 32.02 -21.71 27.52
C PRO A 2 31.58 -20.25 27.74
N ARG A 3 31.65 -19.44 26.67
CA ARG A 3 31.27 -18.02 26.68
C ARG A 3 29.76 -17.88 26.86
N LEU A 4 29.36 -17.30 28.00
CA LEU A 4 28.00 -16.83 28.26
C LEU A 4 27.64 -15.71 27.28
N HIS A 5 26.84 -16.07 26.28
CA HIS A 5 26.18 -15.16 25.37
C HIS A 5 25.10 -14.45 26.17
N ARG A 6 25.35 -13.19 26.54
CA ARG A 6 24.41 -12.32 27.26
C ARG A 6 23.08 -12.26 26.49
N ASN A 7 22.11 -13.04 26.94
CA ASN A 7 20.72 -12.95 26.49
C ASN A 7 20.15 -11.65 27.04
N ARG A 8 20.10 -10.58 26.23
CA ARG A 8 19.37 -9.36 26.60
C ARG A 8 17.91 -9.74 26.88
N PRO A 9 17.25 -9.17 27.91
CA PRO A 9 15.84 -9.43 28.17
C PRO A 9 15.03 -8.93 26.97
N ARG A 10 14.62 -9.88 26.14
CA ARG A 10 13.77 -9.67 24.97
C ARG A 10 12.39 -9.26 25.52
N ARG A 11 11.99 -8.01 25.30
CA ARG A 11 10.66 -7.50 25.71
C ARG A 11 9.57 -8.50 25.30
N THR A 12 8.72 -8.85 26.25
CA THR A 12 7.59 -9.74 26.02
C THR A 12 6.55 -9.07 25.10
N PRO A 13 6.02 -9.77 24.08
CA PRO A 13 5.03 -9.20 23.16
C PRO A 13 3.71 -8.78 23.84
N ALA A 14 3.48 -9.21 25.09
CA ALA A 14 2.31 -8.86 25.88
C ALA A 14 2.13 -7.34 26.08
N SER A 15 3.21 -6.56 26.13
CA SER A 15 3.17 -5.12 26.41
C SER A 15 3.01 -4.23 25.17
N LEU A 16 2.92 -4.81 23.96
CA LEU A 16 2.80 -4.02 22.73
C LEU A 16 1.34 -3.57 22.49
N PRO A 17 1.10 -2.30 22.13
CA PRO A 17 -0.23 -1.78 21.77
C PRO A 17 -0.61 -2.22 20.35
N VAL A 18 -0.74 -3.53 20.15
CA VAL A 18 -1.10 -4.16 18.88
C VAL A 18 -2.39 -4.95 19.02
N THR A 19 -3.04 -5.23 17.89
CA THR A 19 -4.25 -6.07 17.86
C THR A 19 -3.96 -7.46 18.44
N ARG A 20 -5.00 -8.12 18.97
CA ARG A 20 -4.90 -9.50 19.50
C ARG A 20 -4.29 -10.46 18.47
N HIS A 21 -4.70 -10.34 17.21
CA HIS A 21 -4.20 -11.21 16.14
C HIS A 21 -2.70 -10.99 15.89
N THR A 22 -2.26 -9.74 15.80
CA THR A 22 -0.83 -9.39 15.68
C THR A 22 -0.01 -9.94 16.86
N ARG A 23 -0.53 -9.83 18.09
CA ARG A 23 0.12 -10.40 19.28
C ARG A 23 0.24 -11.92 19.20
N GLN A 24 -0.80 -12.60 18.71
CA GLN A 24 -0.77 -14.05 18.49
C GLN A 24 0.32 -14.44 17.47
N LEU A 25 0.45 -13.69 16.37
CA LEU A 25 1.49 -13.93 15.36
C LEU A 25 2.91 -13.72 15.91
N LEU A 26 3.10 -12.72 16.77
CA LEU A 26 4.39 -12.51 17.45
C LEU A 26 4.72 -13.68 18.39
N HIS A 27 3.75 -14.18 19.15
CA HIS A 27 3.93 -15.35 20.01
C HIS A 27 4.23 -16.62 19.22
N THR A 28 3.58 -16.85 18.08
CA THR A 28 3.87 -18.02 17.25
C THR A 28 5.26 -17.93 16.63
N CYS A 29 5.67 -16.77 16.12
CA CYS A 29 7.03 -16.54 15.62
C CYS A 29 8.09 -16.77 16.71
N TRP A 30 7.80 -16.33 17.94
CA TRP A 30 8.65 -16.58 19.10
C TRP A 30 8.79 -18.08 19.39
N ASN A 31 7.67 -18.79 19.55
CA ASN A 31 7.66 -20.21 19.89
C ASN A 31 8.36 -21.06 18.83
N LEU A 32 8.10 -20.77 17.54
CA LEU A 32 8.72 -21.49 16.43
C LEU A 32 10.21 -21.15 16.29
N GLY A 33 10.61 -19.90 16.55
CA GLY A 33 12.00 -19.47 16.50
C GLY A 33 12.91 -20.11 17.56
N GLN A 34 12.35 -20.70 18.62
CA GLN A 34 13.09 -21.41 19.65
C GLN A 34 13.30 -22.91 19.29
N ARG A 35 12.68 -23.41 18.23
CA ARG A 35 12.84 -24.80 17.79
C ARG A 35 14.04 -24.94 16.83
N PRO A 36 14.96 -25.90 17.06
CA PRO A 36 16.14 -26.06 16.21
C PRO A 36 15.80 -26.38 14.75
N GLU A 37 14.71 -27.10 14.51
CA GLU A 37 14.17 -27.43 13.18
C GLU A 37 13.92 -26.17 12.32
N PHE A 38 13.54 -25.06 12.94
CA PHE A 38 13.17 -23.81 12.28
C PHE A 38 14.22 -22.70 12.42
N ALA A 39 15.41 -23.02 12.94
CA ALA A 39 16.47 -22.05 13.14
C ALA A 39 16.85 -21.31 11.84
N HIS A 40 16.85 -22.03 10.71
CA HIS A 40 17.16 -21.48 9.39
C HIS A 40 16.17 -20.38 8.93
N LEU A 41 14.91 -20.43 9.37
CA LEU A 41 13.87 -19.45 9.02
C LEU A 41 14.07 -18.10 9.71
N ASN A 42 14.84 -18.05 10.81
CA ASN A 42 15.12 -16.83 11.57
C ASN A 42 13.84 -16.04 11.96
N LEU A 43 12.75 -16.74 12.30
CA LEU A 43 11.42 -16.15 12.53
C LEU A 43 11.44 -15.01 13.54
N TRP A 44 12.25 -15.13 14.59
CA TRP A 44 12.42 -14.07 15.59
C TRP A 44 13.02 -12.78 15.01
N LYS A 45 14.02 -12.89 14.12
CA LYS A 45 14.64 -11.74 13.46
C LYS A 45 13.61 -10.92 12.66
N TRP A 46 12.60 -11.60 12.12
CA TRP A 46 11.56 -11.03 11.28
C TRP A 46 10.20 -10.95 11.99
N ALA A 47 10.14 -11.05 13.32
CA ALA A 47 8.89 -11.02 14.07
C ALA A 47 8.14 -9.68 13.88
N HIS A 48 8.87 -8.57 13.73
CA HIS A 48 8.31 -7.27 13.39
C HIS A 48 7.62 -7.24 12.01
N MET A 49 7.95 -8.18 11.12
CA MET A 49 7.27 -8.46 9.85
C MET A 49 6.35 -9.69 9.92
N LEU A 50 5.93 -10.09 11.13
CA LEU A 50 5.08 -11.24 11.38
C LEU A 50 5.67 -12.57 10.87
N GLY A 51 7.00 -12.68 10.85
CA GLY A 51 7.74 -13.88 10.44
C GLY A 51 8.03 -13.97 8.94
N HIS A 52 7.63 -12.99 8.13
CA HIS A 52 7.85 -12.99 6.68
C HIS A 52 9.05 -12.13 6.26
N ARG A 53 10.06 -12.74 5.64
CA ARG A 53 11.28 -12.07 5.14
C ARG A 53 11.06 -11.41 3.77
N GLY A 54 10.03 -10.57 3.64
CA GLY A 54 9.78 -9.73 2.45
C GLY A 54 8.61 -10.16 1.54
N HIS A 55 8.14 -11.39 1.61
CA HIS A 55 6.93 -11.82 0.89
C HIS A 55 5.86 -12.28 1.88
N PHE A 56 4.89 -11.38 2.14
CA PHE A 56 3.71 -11.65 2.98
C PHE A 56 2.63 -12.44 2.23
N SER A 57 2.66 -12.40 0.90
CA SER A 57 1.70 -13.10 0.05
C SER A 57 2.42 -14.19 -0.75
N THR A 58 2.16 -15.45 -0.43
CA THR A 58 2.42 -16.57 -1.34
C THR A 58 1.22 -16.75 -2.25
N LYS A 59 1.42 -16.55 -3.56
CA LYS A 59 0.37 -16.75 -4.56
C LYS A 59 0.29 -18.24 -4.87
N SER A 60 -0.82 -18.91 -4.52
CA SER A 60 -1.11 -20.24 -5.05
C SER A 60 -1.66 -20.12 -6.46
N ARG A 61 -1.16 -20.93 -7.41
CA ARG A 61 -1.65 -20.89 -8.80
C ARG A 61 -3.14 -21.21 -8.92
N ARG A 62 -3.66 -22.09 -8.06
CA ARG A 62 -5.04 -22.61 -8.13
C ARG A 62 -6.06 -21.79 -7.34
N TYR A 63 -5.63 -21.05 -6.31
CA TYR A 63 -6.57 -20.34 -5.41
C TYR A 63 -6.34 -18.83 -5.35
N SER A 64 -5.26 -18.30 -5.93
CA SER A 64 -5.00 -16.85 -5.90
C SER A 64 -5.33 -16.19 -7.24
N THR A 65 -6.14 -15.13 -7.18
CA THR A 65 -6.41 -14.26 -8.32
C THR A 65 -5.19 -13.40 -8.67
N THR A 66 -5.20 -12.73 -9.82
CA THR A 66 -4.10 -11.82 -10.16
C THR A 66 -4.33 -10.46 -9.48
N LEU A 67 -3.24 -9.77 -9.10
CA LEU A 67 -3.33 -8.39 -8.63
C LEU A 67 -3.94 -7.47 -9.70
N GLY A 68 -3.78 -7.79 -11.00
CA GLY A 68 -4.43 -7.07 -12.09
C GLY A 68 -5.95 -7.18 -12.01
N THR A 69 -6.48 -8.39 -11.84
CA THR A 69 -7.91 -8.65 -11.64
C THR A 69 -8.45 -7.85 -10.44
N LEU A 70 -7.74 -7.88 -9.31
CA LEU A 70 -8.15 -7.12 -8.12
C LEU A 70 -8.10 -5.60 -8.34
N ARG A 71 -7.09 -5.08 -9.04
CA ARG A 71 -6.99 -3.64 -9.37
C ARG A 71 -8.10 -3.21 -10.33
N THR A 72 -8.45 -4.03 -11.31
CA THR A 72 -9.58 -3.76 -12.21
C THR A 72 -10.89 -3.76 -11.44
N ALA A 73 -11.17 -4.78 -10.62
CA ALA A 73 -12.38 -4.82 -9.80
C ALA A 73 -12.52 -3.60 -8.89
N ARG A 74 -11.42 -3.16 -8.25
CA ARG A 74 -11.43 -1.92 -7.43
C ARG A 74 -11.70 -0.66 -8.25
N ARG A 75 -11.15 -0.55 -9.46
CA ARG A 75 -11.44 0.58 -10.36
C ARG A 75 -12.91 0.61 -10.76
N THR A 76 -13.46 -0.53 -11.19
CA THR A 76 -14.88 -0.65 -11.55
C THR A 76 -15.78 -0.24 -10.39
N HIS A 77 -15.53 -0.77 -9.19
CA HIS A 77 -16.27 -0.38 -8.00
C HIS A 77 -16.13 1.12 -7.70
N ALA A 78 -14.93 1.69 -7.77
CA ALA A 78 -14.74 3.13 -7.54
C ALA A 78 -15.51 3.99 -8.56
N THR A 79 -15.53 3.58 -9.84
CA THR A 79 -16.30 4.28 -10.88
C THR A 79 -17.81 4.18 -10.65
N GLU A 80 -18.31 3.01 -10.23
CA GLU A 80 -19.73 2.83 -9.88
C GLU A 80 -20.12 3.69 -8.68
N GLN A 81 -19.32 3.68 -7.62
CA GLN A 81 -19.56 4.52 -6.44
C GLN A 81 -19.56 6.02 -6.77
N ALA A 82 -18.65 6.47 -7.63
CA ALA A 82 -18.62 7.85 -8.09
C ALA A 82 -19.88 8.22 -8.90
N ARG A 83 -20.35 7.32 -9.77
CA ARG A 83 -21.60 7.50 -10.53
C ARG A 83 -22.81 7.62 -9.61
N THR A 84 -22.96 6.69 -8.67
CA THR A 84 -24.05 6.71 -7.68
C THR A 84 -24.03 8.00 -6.87
N ARG A 85 -22.86 8.44 -6.42
CA ARG A 85 -22.70 9.69 -5.66
C ARG A 85 -23.09 10.93 -6.46
N ASN A 86 -22.81 10.95 -7.76
CA ASN A 86 -23.10 12.06 -8.65
C ASN A 86 -24.51 11.98 -9.29
N GLY A 87 -25.30 10.95 -8.96
CA GLY A 87 -26.63 10.74 -9.55
C GLY A 87 -26.61 10.39 -11.04
N HIS A 88 -25.48 9.89 -11.57
CA HIS A 88 -25.42 9.44 -12.96
C HIS A 88 -26.18 8.11 -13.14
N PRO A 89 -26.81 7.90 -14.30
CA PRO A 89 -27.50 6.65 -14.61
C PRO A 89 -26.53 5.45 -14.59
N THR A 90 -27.08 4.27 -14.32
CA THR A 90 -26.34 2.99 -14.38
C THR A 90 -25.73 2.83 -15.77
N TYR A 91 -24.48 2.39 -15.83
CA TYR A 91 -23.81 2.13 -17.10
C TYR A 91 -24.36 0.87 -17.75
N ASP A 92 -25.04 1.02 -18.88
CA ASP A 92 -25.41 -0.07 -19.76
C ASP A 92 -24.30 -0.24 -20.82
N PRO A 93 -23.58 -1.37 -20.85
CA PRO A 93 -22.55 -1.64 -21.85
C PRO A 93 -23.10 -1.82 -23.28
N THR A 94 -24.40 -2.01 -23.44
CA THR A 94 -25.07 -2.13 -24.75
C THR A 94 -25.58 -0.78 -25.27
N GLU A 95 -25.69 0.22 -24.41
CA GLU A 95 -26.12 1.56 -24.76
C GLU A 95 -24.90 2.44 -25.09
N THR A 96 -24.68 2.70 -26.37
CA THR A 96 -23.63 3.64 -26.81
C THR A 96 -24.22 5.04 -26.91
N LEU A 97 -23.99 5.87 -25.88
CA LEU A 97 -24.31 7.29 -25.95
C LEU A 97 -23.36 7.99 -26.93
N VAL A 98 -23.83 8.31 -28.13
CA VAL A 98 -23.09 9.13 -29.10
C VAL A 98 -23.31 10.61 -28.76
N LEU A 99 -22.36 11.22 -28.05
CA LEU A 99 -22.29 12.67 -27.91
C LEU A 99 -21.76 13.26 -29.23
N SER A 100 -22.68 13.64 -30.12
CA SER A 100 -22.36 14.05 -31.50
C SER A 100 -22.14 15.55 -31.68
N ASP A 101 -22.44 16.40 -30.69
CA ASP A 101 -22.24 17.85 -30.81
C ASP A 101 -21.21 18.34 -29.80
N TRP A 102 -19.98 18.50 -30.29
CA TRP A 102 -18.91 19.16 -29.57
C TRP A 102 -18.67 20.51 -30.22
N ARG A 103 -19.13 21.58 -29.57
CA ARG A 103 -18.73 22.94 -29.94
C ARG A 103 -17.45 23.31 -29.22
N TYR A 104 -16.51 23.87 -29.98
CA TYR A 104 -15.32 24.49 -29.42
C TYR A 104 -15.74 25.67 -28.51
N LEU A 105 -15.43 25.57 -27.22
CA LEU A 105 -15.78 26.60 -26.23
C LEU A 105 -14.65 27.62 -26.08
N ALA A 106 -13.43 27.16 -25.84
CA ALA A 106 -12.21 27.98 -25.74
C ALA A 106 -10.95 27.08 -25.69
N THR A 107 -9.78 27.70 -25.77
CA THR A 107 -8.48 27.09 -25.44
C THR A 107 -7.76 27.99 -24.44
N GLY A 108 -7.06 27.38 -23.49
CA GLY A 108 -6.36 28.09 -22.42
C GLY A 108 -7.16 28.13 -21.13
N TYR A 109 -6.57 28.73 -20.11
CA TYR A 109 -7.20 28.91 -18.81
C TYR A 109 -8.02 30.20 -18.80
N SER A 110 -9.20 30.17 -18.20
CA SER A 110 -9.80 31.41 -17.71
C SER A 110 -8.90 32.03 -16.62
N PRO A 111 -9.03 33.34 -16.32
CA PRO A 111 -8.22 33.97 -15.28
C PRO A 111 -8.29 33.26 -13.91
N GLY A 112 -9.43 32.65 -13.56
CA GLY A 112 -9.58 31.87 -12.32
C GLY A 112 -8.94 30.48 -12.39
N GLU A 113 -9.01 29.81 -13.54
CA GLU A 113 -8.38 28.51 -13.74
C GLU A 113 -6.86 28.61 -13.84
N GLU A 114 -6.33 29.75 -14.29
CA GLU A 114 -4.89 29.99 -14.35
C GLU A 114 -4.26 29.96 -12.96
N PHE A 115 -4.93 30.60 -11.98
CA PHE A 115 -4.52 30.56 -10.58
C PHE A 115 -4.51 29.13 -10.01
N LEU A 116 -5.56 28.34 -10.30
CA LEU A 116 -5.63 26.93 -9.88
C LEU A 116 -4.55 26.07 -10.55
N ALA A 117 -4.32 26.27 -11.85
CA ALA A 117 -3.28 25.57 -12.58
C ALA A 117 -1.88 25.89 -12.03
N GLU A 118 -1.64 27.15 -11.65
CA GLU A 118 -0.39 27.56 -11.02
C GLU A 118 -0.20 26.93 -9.64
N ALA A 119 -1.24 26.89 -8.81
CA ALA A 119 -1.20 26.21 -7.52
C ALA A 119 -0.83 24.72 -7.68
N VAL A 120 -1.46 24.02 -8.62
CA VAL A 120 -1.17 22.60 -8.89
C VAL A 120 0.25 22.40 -9.44
N ARG A 121 0.74 23.30 -10.30
CA ARG A 121 2.13 23.26 -10.80
C ARG A 121 3.12 23.40 -9.65
N ARG A 122 2.88 24.34 -8.75
CA ARG A 122 3.72 24.57 -7.56
C ARG A 122 3.73 23.36 -6.62
N ASP A 123 2.57 22.82 -6.28
CA ASP A 123 2.46 21.62 -5.43
C ASP A 123 3.21 20.44 -6.04
N ARG A 124 3.11 20.28 -7.37
CA ARG A 124 3.83 19.24 -8.11
C ARG A 124 5.33 19.47 -8.09
N SER A 125 5.81 20.70 -8.29
CA SER A 125 7.26 20.99 -8.23
C SER A 125 7.81 20.76 -6.84
N ASP A 126 7.07 21.12 -5.80
CA ASP A 126 7.46 20.93 -4.41
C ASP A 126 7.52 19.44 -4.06
N ALA A 127 6.51 18.66 -4.49
CA ALA A 127 6.50 17.21 -4.32
C ALA A 127 7.64 16.51 -5.08
N LEU A 128 8.10 17.05 -6.21
CA LEU A 128 9.27 16.53 -6.93
C LEU A 128 10.58 16.92 -6.23
N ARG A 129 10.69 18.17 -5.77
CA ARG A 129 11.86 18.68 -5.06
C ARG A 129 12.12 17.90 -3.77
N LEU A 130 11.08 17.65 -2.98
CA LEU A 130 11.17 16.83 -1.76
C LEU A 130 11.64 15.39 -2.03
N LYS A 131 11.33 14.82 -3.21
CA LYS A 131 11.83 13.50 -3.61
C LYS A 131 13.32 13.54 -3.93
N CYS A 132 13.79 14.58 -4.61
CA CYS A 132 15.22 14.75 -4.93
C CYS A 132 16.06 15.07 -3.69
N GLU A 133 15.52 15.84 -2.74
CA GLU A 133 16.18 16.16 -1.46
C GLU A 133 16.26 14.94 -0.52
N GLY A 134 15.30 14.01 -0.62
CA GLY A 134 15.33 12.72 0.07
C GLY A 134 16.37 11.72 -0.48
N GLU A 135 16.77 11.87 -1.75
CA GLU A 135 17.83 11.06 -2.38
C GLU A 135 19.25 11.58 -2.09
N SER A 136 19.39 12.84 -1.66
CA SER A 136 20.69 13.51 -1.44
C SER A 136 21.13 13.60 0.03
N SER A 137 20.30 13.18 0.99
CA SER A 137 20.61 13.24 2.43
C SER A 137 21.07 11.91 3.05
N GLN A 138 21.74 11.03 2.30
CA GLN A 138 22.35 9.80 2.83
C GLN A 138 23.77 9.56 2.30
N TRP A 139 24.74 10.37 2.75
CA TRP A 139 26.12 10.05 3.22
C TRP A 139 26.91 11.36 3.36
N PRO A 140 27.84 11.54 4.32
CA PRO A 140 28.72 10.52 4.93
C PRO A 140 28.31 9.99 6.30
#